data_AF-A0A348ALP6-F1
#
_entry.id   AF-A0A348ALP6-F1
#
_cell.length_a   1.000
_cell.length_b   1.000
_cell.length_c   1.000
_cell.angle_alpha   90.00
_cell.angle_beta   90.00
_cell.angle_gamma   90.00
#
_symmetry.space_group_name_H-M   'P 1'
#
loop_
_entity.id
_entity.type
_entity.pdbx_description
1 polymer ?
#
loop_
_entity_poly.entity_id
_entity_poly.type
_entity_poly.pdbx_seq_one_letter_code
_entity_poly.pdbx_strand_id
1 'polypeptide(L)'
;MKNDLTKKIISGLAIGCVAVALGGAALAYDTKAAPAPGSNYSAQQHPGKSPADMKQHMADKLNKLVNDGVITKEQSTAIENFFAQKLEQGKAAREKMKNMTPEERKAFMEQKKQNHPDLTGELAKATGISEEQAKAVADALRPKFDPQAMEQHLTNQLNQLVAAGTITKDQSDKVQAFLRQKFEQHKADFEQHKADREKIKNLSPEERKAFMEQKKQNHPDLTNELAKAADLSAEQAKAVAEAIRPPHHHHPKGDVKPDTSKQ
;
A
#
# COMPACT_ATOMS: atom_id res chain seq x y z
N MET A 1 45.04 50.26 -5.59
CA MET A 1 45.01 50.77 -6.97
C MET A 1 43.89 50.06 -7.70
N LYS A 2 42.95 50.85 -8.23
CA LYS A 2 41.87 50.41 -9.12
C LYS A 2 42.49 50.03 -10.47
N ASN A 3 41.88 49.07 -11.18
CA ASN A 3 41.51 49.20 -12.59
C ASN A 3 40.75 47.96 -13.05
N ASP A 4 39.48 48.18 -13.40
CA ASP A 4 38.66 47.36 -14.28
C ASP A 4 39.29 47.25 -15.68
N LEU A 5 39.05 46.14 -16.40
CA LEU A 5 38.60 46.21 -17.80
C LEU A 5 38.11 44.86 -18.35
N THR A 6 36.82 44.86 -18.70
CA THR A 6 36.12 43.94 -19.59
C THR A 6 36.66 44.03 -21.02
N LYS A 7 36.85 42.89 -21.70
CA LYS A 7 36.85 42.81 -23.18
C LYS A 7 36.14 41.54 -23.65
N LYS A 8 34.98 41.72 -24.29
CA LYS A 8 34.33 40.77 -25.21
C LYS A 8 35.01 40.87 -26.57
N ILE A 9 35.21 39.74 -27.27
CA ILE A 9 35.35 39.71 -28.73
C ILE A 9 34.53 38.54 -29.27
N ILE A 10 33.71 38.90 -30.26
CA ILE A 10 32.85 38.10 -31.12
C ILE A 10 33.69 37.66 -32.33
N SER A 11 33.72 36.35 -32.66
CA SER A 11 34.09 35.80 -33.98
C SER A 11 33.96 34.27 -33.89
N GLY A 12 33.37 33.50 -34.81
CA GLY A 12 32.89 33.83 -36.13
C GLY A 12 31.82 32.83 -36.58
N LEU A 13 30.99 33.36 -37.47
CA LEU A 13 29.96 32.74 -38.27
C LEU A 13 30.62 31.76 -39.28
N ALA A 14 30.24 30.49 -39.25
CA ALA A 14 30.48 29.56 -40.36
C ALA A 14 29.12 29.04 -40.85
N ILE A 15 28.60 29.75 -41.86
CA ILE A 15 27.50 29.34 -42.71
C ILE A 15 28.07 28.40 -43.78
N GLY A 16 27.35 27.31 -44.04
CA GLY A 16 27.33 26.65 -45.35
C GLY A 16 28.03 25.29 -45.40
N CYS A 17 27.27 24.20 -45.43
CA CYS A 17 26.79 23.65 -46.70
C CYS A 17 25.89 22.44 -46.46
N VAL A 18 24.73 22.50 -47.09
CA VAL A 18 23.78 21.40 -47.26
C VAL A 18 24.43 20.29 -48.08
N ALA A 19 24.37 19.05 -47.58
CA ALA A 19 24.39 17.86 -48.40
C ALA A 19 23.22 16.96 -47.96
N VAL A 20 22.14 17.05 -48.73
CA VAL A 20 21.09 16.03 -48.77
C VAL A 20 21.73 14.75 -49.30
N ALA A 21 21.84 13.73 -48.47
CA ALA A 21 22.14 12.37 -48.88
C ALA A 21 21.01 11.45 -48.38
N LEU A 22 20.16 11.09 -49.33
CA LEU A 22 19.21 10.00 -49.25
C LEU A 22 19.98 8.69 -49.03
N GLY A 23 19.71 8.03 -47.92
CA GLY A 23 20.27 6.72 -47.58
C GLY A 23 19.33 5.99 -46.63
N GLY A 24 18.31 5.35 -47.20
CA GLY A 24 17.42 4.47 -46.46
C GLY A 24 18.20 3.28 -45.89
N ALA A 25 18.25 3.19 -44.57
CA ALA A 25 18.36 1.92 -43.87
C ALA A 25 16.99 1.67 -43.22
N ALA A 26 16.15 0.90 -43.91
CA ALA A 26 15.03 0.25 -43.27
C ALA A 26 15.60 -0.75 -42.27
N LEU A 27 15.71 -0.36 -41.01
CA LEU A 27 15.80 -1.32 -39.92
C LEU A 27 14.43 -2.01 -39.86
N ALA A 28 14.32 -3.14 -40.54
CA ALA A 28 13.30 -4.12 -40.24
C ALA A 28 13.56 -4.62 -38.81
N TYR A 29 13.05 -3.88 -37.83
CA TYR A 29 12.85 -4.45 -36.51
C TYR A 29 11.71 -5.46 -36.68
N ASP A 30 12.12 -6.71 -36.78
CA ASP A 30 11.26 -7.88 -36.73
C ASP A 30 10.34 -7.71 -35.52
N THR A 31 9.08 -7.33 -35.76
CA THR A 31 8.06 -7.34 -34.73
C THR A 31 7.69 -8.79 -34.47
N LYS A 32 8.62 -9.52 -33.83
CA LYS A 32 8.19 -10.46 -32.80
C LYS A 32 7.55 -9.56 -31.77
N ALA A 33 6.23 -9.43 -31.85
CA ALA A 33 5.42 -8.79 -30.84
C ALA A 33 5.99 -9.22 -29.50
N ALA A 34 6.59 -8.28 -28.77
CA ALA A 34 6.88 -8.50 -27.37
C ALA A 34 5.55 -8.97 -26.80
N PRO A 35 5.50 -10.12 -26.10
CA PRO A 35 4.27 -10.52 -25.46
C PRO A 35 3.79 -9.30 -24.68
N ALA A 36 2.53 -8.90 -24.89
CA ALA A 36 1.85 -7.94 -24.03
C ALA A 36 2.26 -8.25 -22.59
N PRO A 37 2.47 -7.25 -21.69
CA PRO A 37 2.91 -7.49 -20.33
C PRO A 37 1.92 -8.44 -19.65
N GLY A 38 2.16 -9.72 -19.85
CA GLY A 38 1.56 -10.81 -19.17
C GLY A 38 2.07 -10.65 -17.78
N SER A 39 1.15 -10.76 -16.85
CA SER A 39 1.35 -10.86 -15.43
C SER A 39 2.28 -12.03 -15.09
N ASN A 40 3.55 -11.94 -15.50
CA ASN A 40 4.68 -12.61 -14.90
C ASN A 40 5.00 -11.82 -13.63
N TYR A 41 4.02 -11.78 -12.73
CA TYR A 41 4.36 -11.81 -11.33
C TYR A 41 5.07 -13.15 -11.17
N SER A 42 6.39 -13.17 -11.39
CA SER A 42 7.22 -14.06 -10.61
C SER A 42 6.70 -13.88 -9.20
N ALA A 43 6.16 -14.95 -8.63
CA ALA A 43 5.90 -15.05 -7.22
C ALA A 43 7.26 -14.94 -6.53
N GLN A 44 7.87 -13.75 -6.58
CA GLN A 44 8.79 -13.27 -5.59
C GLN A 44 7.86 -13.11 -4.39
N GLN A 45 7.64 -14.25 -3.75
CA GLN A 45 7.11 -14.36 -2.42
C GLN A 45 8.01 -13.42 -1.61
N HIS A 46 7.58 -12.16 -1.45
CA HIS A 46 8.00 -11.45 -0.26
C HIS A 46 7.65 -12.41 0.86
N PRO A 47 8.62 -12.87 1.66
CA PRO A 47 8.31 -13.74 2.77
C PRO A 47 7.46 -12.88 3.70
N GLY A 48 6.13 -12.93 3.51
CA GLY A 48 5.21 -12.58 4.57
C GLY A 48 5.70 -13.38 5.75
N LYS A 49 6.03 -12.69 6.84
CA LYS A 49 6.54 -13.31 8.06
C LYS A 49 5.73 -14.58 8.30
N SER A 50 6.41 -15.72 8.31
CA SER A 50 5.75 -17.00 8.48
C SER A 50 4.92 -16.96 9.77
N PRO A 51 3.91 -17.82 9.94
CA PRO A 51 3.19 -17.90 11.20
C PRO A 51 4.13 -18.07 12.42
N ALA A 52 5.28 -18.73 12.22
CA ALA A 52 6.34 -18.84 13.21
C ALA A 52 7.03 -17.49 13.47
N ASP A 53 7.42 -16.75 12.42
CA ASP A 53 8.07 -15.43 12.57
C ASP A 53 7.16 -14.40 13.24
N MET A 54 5.85 -14.45 12.97
CA MET A 54 4.89 -13.57 13.63
C MET A 54 4.73 -13.91 15.11
N LYS A 55 4.69 -15.20 15.46
CA LYS A 55 4.63 -15.66 16.85
C LYS A 55 5.90 -15.26 17.60
N GLN A 56 7.07 -15.47 16.99
CA GLN A 56 8.35 -15.10 17.58
C GLN A 56 8.45 -13.59 17.79
N HIS A 57 8.10 -12.78 16.78
CA HIS A 57 8.09 -11.33 16.92
C HIS A 57 7.18 -10.87 18.08
N MET A 58 6.01 -11.49 18.24
CA MET A 58 5.13 -11.20 19.37
C MET A 58 5.79 -11.57 20.71
N ALA A 59 6.35 -12.77 20.83
CA ALA A 59 7.04 -13.24 22.03
C ALA A 59 8.20 -12.30 22.41
N ASP A 60 9.00 -11.86 21.44
CA ASP A 60 10.12 -10.92 21.65
C ASP A 60 9.63 -9.57 22.21
N LYS A 61 8.51 -9.05 21.69
CA LYS A 61 7.92 -7.81 22.20
C LYS A 61 7.38 -7.96 23.62
N LEU A 62 6.72 -9.09 23.92
CA LEU A 62 6.21 -9.34 25.26
C LEU A 62 7.33 -9.57 26.27
N ASN A 63 8.37 -10.31 25.91
CA ASN A 63 9.57 -10.49 26.74
C ASN A 63 10.22 -9.15 27.07
N LYS A 64 10.28 -8.22 26.12
CA LYS A 64 10.74 -6.85 26.41
C LYS A 64 9.85 -6.15 27.44
N LEU A 65 8.52 -6.26 27.33
CA LEU A 65 7.61 -5.67 28.31
C LEU A 65 7.73 -6.30 29.70
N VAL A 66 8.05 -7.59 29.77
CA VAL A 66 8.36 -8.29 31.04
C VAL A 66 9.64 -7.74 31.64
N ASN A 67 10.71 -7.62 30.84
CA ASN A 67 11.99 -7.09 31.30
C ASN A 67 11.89 -5.62 31.73
N ASP A 68 11.06 -4.84 31.03
CA ASP A 68 10.77 -3.44 31.38
C ASP A 68 9.85 -3.32 32.62
N GLY A 69 9.40 -4.45 33.20
CA GLY A 69 8.53 -4.49 34.39
C GLY A 69 7.10 -4.02 34.13
N VAL A 70 6.69 -3.87 32.87
CA VAL A 70 5.36 -3.40 32.47
C VAL A 70 4.31 -4.47 32.68
N ILE A 71 4.66 -5.75 32.46
CA ILE A 71 3.81 -6.92 32.69
C ILE A 71 4.60 -8.04 33.37
N THR A 72 3.92 -8.97 34.03
CA THR A 72 4.57 -10.17 34.57
C THR A 72 4.71 -11.28 33.52
N LYS A 73 5.50 -12.31 33.83
CA LYS A 73 5.66 -13.49 32.95
C LYS A 73 4.35 -14.27 32.79
N GLU A 74 3.56 -14.35 33.86
CA GLU A 74 2.23 -14.96 33.85
C GLU A 74 1.27 -14.17 32.95
N GLN A 75 1.30 -12.83 33.04
CA GLN A 75 0.52 -11.94 32.18
C GLN A 75 0.93 -12.08 30.70
N SER A 76 2.24 -12.14 30.41
CA SER A 76 2.75 -12.40 29.05
C SER A 76 2.19 -13.70 28.47
N THR A 77 2.18 -14.77 29.26
CA THR A 77 1.66 -16.08 28.83
C THR A 77 0.15 -16.02 28.56
N ALA A 78 -0.61 -15.31 29.40
CA ALA A 78 -2.04 -15.09 29.19
C ALA A 78 -2.30 -14.29 27.89
N ILE A 79 -1.49 -13.27 27.61
CA ILE A 79 -1.57 -12.48 26.37
C ILE A 79 -1.28 -13.35 25.14
N GLU A 80 -0.25 -14.20 25.15
CA GLU A 80 0.03 -15.13 24.06
C GLU A 80 -1.16 -16.06 23.76
N ASN A 81 -1.77 -16.62 24.81
CA ASN A 81 -2.93 -17.49 24.67
C ASN A 81 -4.14 -16.74 24.10
N PHE A 82 -4.38 -15.51 24.54
CA PHE A 82 -5.45 -14.66 24.02
C PHE A 82 -5.31 -14.44 22.50
N PHE A 83 -4.12 -14.05 22.03
CA PHE A 83 -3.91 -13.83 20.60
C PHE A 83 -3.92 -15.13 19.78
N ALA A 84 -3.42 -16.24 20.34
CA ALA A 84 -3.53 -17.55 19.71
C ALA A 84 -5.00 -17.95 19.51
N GLN A 85 -5.84 -17.76 20.52
CA GLN A 85 -7.28 -18.03 20.42
C GLN A 85 -7.96 -17.13 19.37
N LYS A 86 -7.63 -15.83 19.35
CA LYS A 86 -8.16 -14.90 18.33
C LYS A 86 -7.74 -15.28 16.91
N LEU A 87 -6.52 -15.79 16.74
CA LEU A 87 -6.04 -16.29 15.45
C LEU A 87 -6.86 -17.50 14.99
N GLU A 88 -7.10 -18.47 15.87
CA GLU A 88 -7.93 -19.65 15.56
C GLU A 88 -9.38 -19.28 15.25
N GLN A 89 -9.98 -18.33 16.00
CA GLN A 89 -11.29 -17.78 15.67
C GLN A 89 -11.31 -17.12 14.29
N GLY A 90 -10.25 -16.40 13.93
CA GLY A 90 -10.08 -15.79 12.61
C GLY A 90 -9.96 -16.83 11.49
N LYS A 91 -9.20 -17.91 11.71
CA LYS A 91 -9.08 -19.04 10.77
C LYS A 91 -10.42 -19.74 10.58
N ALA A 92 -11.11 -20.10 11.65
CA ALA A 92 -12.43 -20.72 11.59
C ALA A 92 -13.45 -19.82 10.87
N ALA A 93 -13.43 -18.51 11.11
CA ALA A 93 -14.27 -17.56 10.37
C ALA A 93 -13.91 -17.51 8.87
N ARG A 94 -12.61 -17.59 8.52
CA ARG A 94 -12.18 -17.68 7.12
C ARG A 94 -12.64 -18.98 6.44
N GLU A 95 -12.50 -20.11 7.11
CA GLU A 95 -12.97 -21.39 6.56
C GLU A 95 -14.49 -21.38 6.35
N LYS A 96 -15.26 -20.85 7.31
CA LYS A 96 -16.71 -20.66 7.14
C LYS A 96 -17.05 -19.81 5.91
N MET A 97 -16.31 -18.72 5.70
CA MET A 97 -16.52 -17.84 4.54
C MET A 97 -16.15 -18.44 3.19
N LYS A 98 -15.31 -19.50 3.13
CA LYS A 98 -14.97 -20.15 1.86
C LYS A 98 -16.16 -20.89 1.26
N ASN A 99 -17.06 -21.39 2.11
CA ASN A 99 -18.17 -22.24 1.71
C ASN A 99 -19.53 -21.50 1.68
N MET A 100 -19.53 -20.20 1.99
CA MET A 100 -20.74 -19.35 1.99
C MET A 100 -21.01 -18.76 0.60
N THR A 101 -22.29 -18.57 0.28
CA THR A 101 -22.71 -17.79 -0.90
C THR A 101 -22.35 -16.30 -0.73
N PRO A 102 -22.33 -15.50 -1.81
CA PRO A 102 -22.08 -14.05 -1.70
C PRO A 102 -23.03 -13.31 -0.76
N GLU A 103 -24.29 -13.74 -0.71
CA GLU A 103 -25.35 -13.15 0.13
C GLU A 103 -25.15 -13.51 1.61
N GLU A 104 -24.87 -14.78 1.91
CA GLU A 104 -24.53 -15.26 3.25
C GLU A 104 -23.24 -14.62 3.76
N ARG A 105 -22.24 -14.45 2.89
CA ARG A 105 -20.99 -13.80 3.22
C ARG A 105 -21.19 -12.32 3.56
N LYS A 106 -22.08 -11.64 2.84
CA LYS A 106 -22.45 -10.24 3.13
C LYS A 106 -23.13 -10.13 4.48
N ALA A 107 -24.12 -10.97 4.77
CA ALA A 107 -24.81 -11.01 6.06
C ALA A 107 -23.85 -11.32 7.22
N PHE A 108 -22.95 -12.30 7.05
CA PHE A 108 -21.92 -12.65 8.03
C PHE A 108 -20.96 -11.48 8.30
N MET A 109 -20.56 -10.74 7.27
CA MET A 109 -19.71 -9.55 7.43
C MET A 109 -20.44 -8.37 8.07
N GLU A 110 -21.72 -8.15 7.75
CA GLU A 110 -22.54 -7.12 8.40
C GLU A 110 -22.72 -7.40 9.89
N GLN A 111 -23.00 -8.64 10.27
CA GLN A 111 -23.07 -9.06 11.67
C GLN A 111 -21.73 -8.87 12.40
N LYS A 112 -20.61 -9.23 11.76
CA LYS A 112 -19.25 -9.01 12.30
C LYS A 112 -18.92 -7.52 12.46
N LYS A 113 -19.37 -6.66 11.54
CA LYS A 113 -19.17 -5.20 11.60
C LYS A 113 -19.91 -4.55 12.75
N GLN A 114 -21.11 -5.02 13.08
CA GLN A 114 -21.88 -4.52 14.22
C GLN A 114 -21.20 -4.87 15.56
N ASN A 115 -20.44 -5.97 15.60
CA ASN A 115 -19.78 -6.48 16.80
C ASN A 115 -18.26 -6.25 16.81
N HIS A 116 -17.77 -5.10 16.32
CA HIS A 116 -16.34 -4.79 16.41
C HIS A 116 -15.94 -4.63 17.89
N PRO A 117 -15.24 -5.61 18.49
CA PRO A 117 -14.87 -5.48 19.88
C PRO A 117 -13.68 -4.54 20.01
N ASP A 118 -13.66 -3.78 21.10
CA ASP A 118 -12.43 -3.12 21.54
C ASP A 118 -11.43 -4.18 22.00
N LEU A 119 -10.46 -4.46 21.13
CA LEU A 119 -9.43 -5.46 21.34
C LEU A 119 -8.55 -5.15 22.57
N THR A 120 -8.41 -3.88 22.93
CA THR A 120 -7.62 -3.46 24.11
C THR A 120 -8.40 -3.75 25.39
N GLY A 121 -9.68 -3.38 25.44
CA GLY A 121 -10.56 -3.71 26.56
C GLY A 121 -10.81 -5.22 26.72
N GLU A 122 -10.93 -5.97 25.62
CA GLU A 122 -11.00 -7.43 25.67
C GLU A 122 -9.71 -8.05 26.22
N LEU A 123 -8.55 -7.55 25.81
CA LEU A 123 -7.27 -8.01 26.29
C LEU A 123 -7.16 -7.80 27.81
N ALA A 124 -7.47 -6.60 28.30
CA ALA A 124 -7.46 -6.27 29.73
C ALA A 124 -8.32 -7.26 30.53
N LYS A 125 -9.57 -7.46 30.10
CA LYS A 125 -10.52 -8.36 30.78
C LYS A 125 -10.09 -9.83 30.72
N ALA A 126 -9.60 -10.30 29.58
CA ALA A 126 -9.26 -11.71 29.38
C ALA A 126 -7.94 -12.12 30.04
N THR A 127 -7.02 -11.17 30.24
CA THR A 127 -5.67 -11.45 30.77
C THR A 127 -5.44 -10.90 32.18
N GLY A 128 -6.40 -10.14 32.72
CA GLY A 128 -6.31 -9.58 34.07
C GLY A 128 -5.27 -8.46 34.23
N ILE A 129 -4.87 -7.85 33.12
CA ILE A 129 -3.95 -6.70 33.09
C ILE A 129 -4.73 -5.38 33.18
N SER A 130 -4.09 -4.31 33.65
CA SER A 130 -4.72 -2.97 33.69
C SER A 130 -4.94 -2.41 32.28
N GLU A 131 -5.78 -1.38 32.15
CA GLU A 131 -6.01 -0.71 30.86
C GLU A 131 -4.73 -0.08 30.30
N GLU A 132 -3.87 0.47 31.18
CA GLU A 132 -2.57 1.03 30.82
C GLU A 132 -1.62 -0.05 30.32
N GLN A 133 -1.59 -1.22 30.98
CA GLN A 133 -0.81 -2.37 30.53
C GLN A 133 -1.32 -2.89 29.19
N ALA A 134 -2.63 -3.01 28.99
CA ALA A 134 -3.23 -3.43 27.73
C ALA A 134 -2.90 -2.45 26.60
N LYS A 135 -2.91 -1.15 26.88
CA LYS A 135 -2.49 -0.12 25.94
C LYS A 135 -1.02 -0.26 25.57
N ALA A 136 -0.13 -0.45 26.56
CA ALA A 136 1.30 -0.64 26.32
C ALA A 136 1.58 -1.88 25.46
N VAL A 137 0.87 -2.99 25.72
CA VAL A 137 0.93 -4.20 24.90
C VAL A 137 0.44 -3.92 23.47
N ALA A 138 -0.70 -3.25 23.32
CA ALA A 138 -1.24 -2.88 22.00
C ALA A 138 -0.32 -1.94 21.21
N ASP A 139 0.35 -1.01 21.88
CA ASP A 139 1.37 -0.12 21.30
C ASP A 139 2.62 -0.90 20.88
N ALA A 140 3.10 -1.84 21.70
CA ALA A 140 4.29 -2.64 21.43
C ALA A 140 4.10 -3.63 20.27
N LEU A 141 2.91 -4.21 20.16
CA LEU A 141 2.56 -5.19 19.11
C LEU A 141 2.10 -4.53 17.80
N ARG A 142 1.82 -3.23 17.81
CA ARG A 142 1.43 -2.50 16.60
C ARG A 142 2.56 -2.55 15.58
N PRO A 143 2.28 -2.96 14.32
CA PRO A 143 3.26 -2.82 13.24
C PRO A 143 3.65 -1.36 13.13
N LYS A 144 4.95 -1.07 13.27
CA LYS A 144 5.46 0.27 13.03
C LYS A 144 5.57 0.46 11.52
N PHE A 145 5.01 1.57 11.04
CA PHE A 145 5.25 2.01 9.69
C PHE A 145 6.73 2.39 9.57
N ASP A 146 7.42 1.78 8.61
CA ASP A 146 8.80 2.10 8.27
C ASP A 146 8.83 2.86 6.93
N PRO A 147 9.04 4.19 6.97
CA PRO A 147 9.09 5.01 5.75
C PRO A 147 10.17 4.55 4.78
N GLN A 148 11.31 4.06 5.28
CA GLN A 148 12.45 3.67 4.44
C GLN A 148 12.14 2.37 3.69
N ALA A 149 11.56 1.38 4.36
CA ALA A 149 11.15 0.14 3.73
C ALA A 149 10.09 0.38 2.63
N MET A 150 9.15 1.30 2.87
CA MET A 150 8.16 1.70 1.86
C MET A 150 8.82 2.39 0.67
N GLU A 151 9.74 3.33 0.91
CA GLU A 151 10.46 4.06 -0.15
C GLU A 151 11.30 3.13 -1.01
N GLN A 152 12.00 2.17 -0.40
CA GLN A 152 12.75 1.14 -1.12
C GLN A 152 11.84 0.26 -1.98
N HIS A 153 10.70 -0.17 -1.44
CA HIS A 153 9.74 -0.95 -2.20
C HIS A 153 9.23 -0.18 -3.42
N LEU A 154 8.83 1.09 -3.23
CA LEU A 154 8.40 1.97 -4.31
C LEU A 154 9.49 2.14 -5.38
N THR A 155 10.72 2.41 -4.96
CA THR A 155 11.86 2.59 -5.85
C THR A 155 12.10 1.34 -6.70
N ASN A 156 12.02 0.16 -6.08
CA ASN A 156 12.19 -1.11 -6.79
C ASN A 156 11.10 -1.34 -7.84
N GLN A 157 9.83 -1.06 -7.52
CA GLN A 157 8.72 -1.18 -8.47
C GLN A 157 8.88 -0.24 -9.67
N LEU A 158 9.26 1.02 -9.43
CA LEU A 158 9.46 1.99 -10.51
C LEU A 158 10.68 1.63 -11.37
N ASN A 159 11.78 1.17 -10.77
CA ASN A 159 12.95 0.71 -11.51
C ASN A 159 12.63 -0.47 -12.44
N GLN A 160 11.73 -1.38 -12.04
CA GLN A 160 11.26 -2.47 -12.89
C GLN A 160 10.47 -1.94 -14.10
N LEU A 161 9.63 -0.92 -13.91
CA LEU A 161 8.89 -0.29 -15.00
C LEU A 161 9.82 0.49 -15.96
N VAL A 162 10.90 1.09 -15.45
CA VAL A 162 11.94 1.72 -16.27
C VAL A 162 12.71 0.68 -17.07
N ALA A 163 13.13 -0.42 -16.44
CA ALA A 163 13.85 -1.50 -17.11
C ALA A 163 13.00 -2.19 -18.19
N ALA A 164 11.68 -2.28 -17.98
CA ALA A 164 10.73 -2.78 -18.97
C ALA A 164 10.45 -1.79 -20.12
N GLY A 165 10.96 -0.54 -20.03
CA GLY A 165 10.70 0.52 -20.99
C GLY A 165 9.27 1.08 -20.91
N THR A 166 8.49 0.71 -19.89
CA THR A 166 7.12 1.19 -19.69
C THR A 166 7.09 2.69 -19.37
N ILE A 167 8.06 3.16 -18.57
CA ILE A 167 8.23 4.58 -18.23
C ILE A 167 9.70 4.97 -18.38
N THR A 168 9.98 6.27 -18.53
CA THR A 168 11.35 6.78 -18.52
C THR A 168 11.87 6.99 -17.10
N LYS A 169 13.19 7.15 -16.96
CA LYS A 169 13.80 7.52 -15.68
C LYS A 169 13.23 8.84 -15.14
N ASP A 170 13.09 9.85 -16.00
CA ASP A 170 12.53 11.15 -15.62
C ASP A 170 11.08 11.04 -15.14
N GLN A 171 10.27 10.18 -15.78
CA GLN A 171 8.90 9.88 -15.34
C GLN A 171 8.90 9.20 -13.96
N SER A 172 9.79 8.22 -13.72
CA SER A 172 9.96 7.57 -12.41
C SER A 172 10.32 8.57 -11.32
N ASP A 173 11.29 9.47 -11.58
CA ASP A 173 11.73 10.46 -10.60
C ASP A 173 10.59 11.43 -10.22
N LYS A 174 9.78 11.85 -11.20
CA LYS A 174 8.57 12.67 -10.96
C LYS A 174 7.52 11.92 -10.12
N VAL A 175 7.27 10.64 -10.40
CA VAL A 175 6.35 9.81 -9.59
C VAL A 175 6.83 9.71 -8.15
N GLN A 176 8.12 9.49 -7.92
CA GLN A 176 8.68 9.43 -6.56
C GLN A 176 8.50 10.76 -5.82
N ALA A 177 8.79 11.89 -6.47
CA ALA A 177 8.61 13.21 -5.87
C ALA A 177 7.13 13.46 -5.50
N PHE A 178 6.21 13.14 -6.40
CA PHE A 178 4.77 13.26 -6.16
C PHE A 178 4.30 12.41 -4.96
N LEU A 179 4.73 11.15 -4.88
CA LEU A 179 4.34 10.26 -3.79
C LEU A 179 4.92 10.68 -2.44
N ARG A 180 6.15 11.20 -2.40
CA ARG A 180 6.74 11.79 -1.18
C ARG A 180 5.92 12.98 -0.70
N GLN A 181 5.53 13.88 -1.61
CA GLN A 181 4.70 15.03 -1.28
C GLN A 181 3.33 14.60 -0.74
N LYS A 182 2.68 13.61 -1.38
CA LYS A 182 1.42 13.04 -0.91
C LYS A 182 1.55 12.37 0.46
N PHE A 183 2.68 11.72 0.74
CA PHE A 183 2.94 11.13 2.05
C PHE A 183 3.06 12.19 3.15
N GLU A 184 3.80 13.28 2.91
CA GLU A 184 3.89 14.40 3.85
C GLU A 184 2.53 15.10 4.03
N GLN A 185 1.76 15.27 2.95
CA GLN A 185 0.39 15.76 3.04
C GLN A 185 -0.48 14.86 3.92
N HIS A 186 -0.44 13.54 3.70
CA HIS A 186 -1.21 12.59 4.49
C HIS A 186 -0.80 12.59 5.97
N LYS A 187 0.48 12.84 6.26
CA LYS A 187 0.97 13.02 7.63
C LYS A 187 0.39 14.28 8.27
N ALA A 188 0.28 15.38 7.54
CA ALA A 188 -0.40 16.60 8.02
C ALA A 188 -1.92 16.37 8.21
N ASP A 189 -2.54 15.64 7.30
CA ASP A 189 -3.98 15.31 7.34
C ASP A 189 -4.33 14.32 8.47
N PHE A 190 -3.33 13.67 9.08
CA PHE A 190 -3.54 12.72 10.18
C PHE A 190 -4.26 13.35 11.39
N GLU A 191 -3.93 14.59 11.73
CA GLU A 191 -4.62 15.31 12.82
C GLU A 191 -6.09 15.58 12.46
N GLN A 192 -6.37 15.86 11.19
CA GLN A 192 -7.74 16.01 10.71
C GLN A 192 -8.49 14.67 10.70
N HIS A 193 -7.84 13.57 10.33
CA HIS A 193 -8.42 12.23 10.45
C HIS A 193 -8.71 11.84 11.90
N LYS A 194 -7.88 12.27 12.85
CA LYS A 194 -8.11 12.06 14.29
C LYS A 194 -9.35 12.84 14.74
N ALA A 195 -9.47 14.11 14.36
CA ALA A 195 -10.65 14.92 14.66
C ALA A 195 -11.93 14.36 13.99
N ASP A 196 -11.84 13.93 12.74
CA ASP A 196 -12.94 13.28 12.02
C ASP A 196 -13.38 11.99 12.74
N ARG A 197 -12.42 11.19 13.24
CA ARG A 197 -12.73 9.99 14.03
C ARG A 197 -13.48 10.32 15.32
N GLU A 198 -13.09 11.36 16.05
CA GLU A 198 -13.83 11.78 17.25
C GLU A 198 -15.24 12.26 16.91
N LYS A 199 -15.42 13.01 15.82
CA LYS A 199 -16.76 13.41 15.35
C LYS A 199 -17.62 12.20 15.05
N ILE A 200 -17.09 11.21 14.33
CA ILE A 200 -17.83 9.99 13.95
C ILE A 200 -18.31 9.18 15.15
N LYS A 201 -17.63 9.23 16.30
CA LYS A 201 -18.06 8.50 17.51
C LYS A 201 -19.41 8.99 18.05
N ASN A 202 -19.74 10.26 17.80
CA ASN A 202 -20.93 10.92 18.35
C ASN A 202 -22.06 11.11 17.33
N LEU A 203 -21.86 10.69 16.07
CA LEU A 203 -22.86 10.80 15.01
C LEU A 203 -23.78 9.58 14.98
N SER A 204 -25.06 9.80 14.64
CA SER A 204 -25.98 8.70 14.32
C SER A 204 -25.53 7.91 13.08
N PRO A 205 -26.03 6.68 12.85
CA PRO A 205 -25.68 5.89 11.67
C PRO A 205 -25.92 6.61 10.34
N GLU A 206 -27.01 7.39 10.24
CA GLU A 206 -27.37 8.15 9.05
C GLU A 206 -26.43 9.35 8.83
N GLU A 207 -26.15 10.11 9.88
CA GLU A 207 -25.21 11.24 9.83
C GLU A 207 -23.77 10.79 9.54
N ARG A 208 -23.35 9.65 10.11
CA ARG A 208 -22.06 9.04 9.82
C ARG A 208 -21.94 8.66 8.34
N LYS A 209 -23.01 8.11 7.76
CA LYS A 209 -23.02 7.74 6.34
C LYS A 209 -22.89 8.99 5.47
N ALA A 210 -23.68 10.04 5.74
CA ALA A 210 -23.59 11.31 5.01
C ALA A 210 -22.20 11.95 5.13
N PHE A 211 -21.61 11.95 6.34
CA PHE A 211 -20.26 12.47 6.58
C PHE A 211 -19.18 11.72 5.79
N MET A 212 -19.25 10.38 5.76
CA MET A 212 -18.32 9.55 4.99
C MET A 212 -18.49 9.71 3.49
N GLU A 213 -19.73 9.85 3.01
CA GLU A 213 -20.05 10.01 1.59
C GLU A 213 -19.56 11.36 1.06
N GLN A 214 -19.73 12.43 1.84
CA GLN A 214 -19.15 13.75 1.55
C GLN A 214 -17.62 13.69 1.46
N LYS A 215 -16.96 13.00 2.39
CA LYS A 215 -15.49 12.84 2.37
C LYS A 215 -15.00 11.99 1.21
N LYS A 216 -15.77 10.98 0.79
CA LYS A 216 -15.44 10.09 -0.33
C LYS A 216 -15.41 10.81 -1.68
N GLN A 217 -16.28 11.80 -1.87
CA GLN A 217 -16.32 12.61 -3.09
C GLN A 217 -15.04 13.42 -3.31
N ASN A 218 -14.23 13.62 -2.26
CA ASN A 218 -12.99 14.37 -2.29
C ASN A 218 -11.72 13.51 -2.45
N HIS A 219 -11.85 12.21 -2.75
CA HIS A 219 -10.69 11.37 -3.07
C HIS A 219 -10.42 11.37 -4.57
N PRO A 220 -9.47 12.19 -5.07
CA PRO A 220 -9.07 12.14 -6.47
C PRO A 220 -8.52 10.76 -6.83
N ASP A 221 -8.78 10.32 -8.06
CA ASP A 221 -8.25 9.07 -8.60
C ASP A 221 -6.72 9.18 -8.74
N LEU A 222 -6.01 8.36 -7.96
CA LEU A 222 -4.56 8.30 -7.95
C LEU A 222 -3.97 8.13 -9.35
N THR A 223 -4.64 7.37 -10.23
CA THR A 223 -4.19 7.14 -11.60
C THR A 223 -4.13 8.46 -12.39
N ASN A 224 -5.17 9.28 -12.26
CA ASN A 224 -5.24 10.57 -12.94
C ASN A 224 -4.26 11.58 -12.34
N GLU A 225 -4.02 11.53 -11.03
CA GLU A 225 -3.02 12.39 -10.40
C GLU A 225 -1.60 12.02 -10.83
N LEU A 226 -1.28 10.72 -10.89
CA LEU A 226 0.01 10.23 -11.38
C LEU A 226 0.23 10.61 -12.85
N ALA A 227 -0.80 10.46 -13.69
CA ALA A 227 -0.74 10.86 -15.09
C ALA A 227 -0.34 12.33 -15.26
N LYS A 228 -0.97 13.23 -14.49
CA LYS A 228 -0.67 14.66 -14.51
C LYS A 228 0.69 14.99 -13.88
N ALA A 229 1.06 14.33 -12.79
CA ALA A 229 2.27 14.66 -12.05
C ALA A 229 3.55 14.24 -12.78
N ALA A 230 3.49 13.18 -13.57
CA ALA A 230 4.65 12.60 -14.24
C ALA A 230 4.55 12.58 -15.76
N ASP A 231 3.57 13.29 -16.35
CA ASP A 231 3.34 13.32 -17.81
C ASP A 231 3.22 11.90 -18.39
N LEU A 232 2.45 11.03 -17.73
CA LEU A 232 2.25 9.64 -18.13
C LEU A 232 1.06 9.51 -19.08
N SER A 233 1.14 8.60 -20.05
CA SER A 233 -0.04 8.12 -20.77
C SER A 233 -1.03 7.43 -19.81
N ALA A 234 -2.27 7.23 -20.25
CA ALA A 234 -3.26 6.51 -19.45
C ALA A 234 -2.81 5.08 -19.09
N GLU A 235 -2.17 4.38 -20.04
CA GLU A 235 -1.63 3.04 -19.86
C GLU A 235 -0.43 3.04 -18.89
N GLN A 236 0.46 4.02 -19.03
CA GLN A 236 1.61 4.19 -18.14
C GLN A 236 1.16 4.51 -16.70
N ALA A 237 0.22 5.43 -16.54
CA ALA A 237 -0.33 5.80 -15.23
C ALA A 237 -1.01 4.62 -14.56
N LYS A 238 -1.75 3.80 -15.32
CA LYS A 238 -2.36 2.57 -14.80
C LYS A 238 -1.31 1.54 -14.38
N ALA A 239 -0.28 1.32 -15.19
CA ALA A 239 0.81 0.39 -14.87
C ALA A 239 1.56 0.82 -13.60
N VAL A 240 1.85 2.12 -13.47
CA VAL A 240 2.45 2.69 -12.25
C VAL A 240 1.50 2.51 -11.06
N ALA A 241 0.23 2.88 -11.19
CA ALA A 241 -0.76 2.77 -10.12
C ALA A 241 -0.94 1.31 -9.65
N GLU A 242 -0.88 0.35 -10.57
CA GLU A 242 -0.95 -1.09 -10.26
C GLU A 242 0.31 -1.56 -9.53
N ALA A 243 1.49 -1.18 -9.99
CA ALA A 243 2.78 -1.57 -9.39
C ALA A 243 2.97 -1.04 -7.96
N ILE A 244 2.50 0.18 -7.67
CA ILE A 244 2.66 0.81 -6.35
C ILE A 244 1.52 0.47 -5.38
N ARG A 245 0.47 -0.21 -5.84
CA ARG A 245 -0.66 -0.59 -5.00
C ARG A 245 -0.21 -1.69 -4.03
N PRO A 246 -0.56 -1.61 -2.73
CA PRO A 246 -0.30 -2.73 -1.83
C PRO A 246 -0.92 -4.01 -2.40
N PRO A 247 -0.24 -5.15 -2.31
CA PRO A 247 -0.74 -6.41 -2.85
C PRO A 247 -2.07 -6.74 -2.19
N HIS A 248 -3.17 -6.53 -2.92
CA HIS A 248 -4.44 -7.09 -2.54
C HIS A 248 -4.38 -8.58 -2.85
N HIS A 249 -4.65 -9.45 -1.88
CA HIS A 249 -4.91 -10.85 -2.18
C HIS A 249 -6.00 -10.90 -3.25
N HIS A 250 -5.64 -11.31 -4.47
CA HIS A 250 -6.62 -11.65 -5.49
C HIS A 250 -7.52 -12.73 -4.90
N HIS A 251 -8.76 -12.37 -4.60
CA HIS A 251 -9.78 -13.38 -4.51
C HIS A 251 -9.89 -13.96 -5.93
N PRO A 252 -9.72 -15.28 -6.11
CA PRO A 252 -10.07 -15.88 -7.39
C PRO A 252 -11.50 -15.45 -7.67
N LYS A 253 -11.72 -14.74 -8.78
CA LYS A 253 -13.07 -14.60 -9.31
C LYS A 253 -13.53 -16.03 -9.52
N GLY A 254 -14.56 -16.45 -8.80
CA GLY A 254 -15.08 -17.81 -8.93
C GLY A 254 -15.27 -18.09 -10.41
N ASP A 255 -14.58 -19.10 -10.92
CA ASP A 255 -14.76 -19.59 -12.27
C ASP A 255 -16.25 -19.94 -12.40
N VAL A 256 -16.99 -19.09 -13.12
CA VAL A 256 -18.29 -19.47 -13.63
C VAL A 256 -18.00 -20.59 -14.61
N LYS A 257 -18.14 -21.84 -14.14
CA LYS A 257 -18.14 -22.99 -15.04
C LYS A 257 -19.22 -22.73 -16.08
N PRO A 258 -18.91 -22.83 -17.39
CA PRO A 258 -19.92 -22.70 -18.41
C PRO A 258 -20.98 -23.79 -18.17
N ASP A 259 -22.23 -23.36 -18.09
CA ASP A 259 -23.39 -24.22 -18.01
C ASP A 259 -23.45 -25.10 -19.26
N THR A 260 -23.10 -26.37 -19.11
CA THR A 260 -23.19 -27.39 -20.18
C THR A 260 -24.55 -28.07 -20.21
N SER A 261 -25.61 -27.50 -19.61
CA SER A 261 -26.95 -28.11 -19.62
C SER A 261 -27.87 -27.62 -20.75
N LYS A 262 -27.30 -27.44 -21.95
CA LYS A 262 -28.08 -27.46 -23.21
C LYS A 262 -27.39 -28.33 -24.26
N GLN A 263 -27.68 -29.62 -24.19
CA GLN A 263 -27.78 -30.52 -25.34
C GLN A 263 -29.08 -31.30 -25.22
#